data_AF-A0A916QXW9-F1
#
_entry.id   AF-A0A916QXW9-F1
#
_cell.length_a   1.000
_cell.length_b   1.000
_cell.length_c   1.000
_cell.angle_alpha   90.00
_cell.angle_beta   90.00
_cell.angle_gamma   90.00
#
_symmetry.space_group_name_H-M   'P 1'
#
loop_
_entity.id
_entity.type
_entity.pdbx_description
1 polymer ?
#
loop_
_entity_poly.entity_id
_entity_poly.type
_entity_poly.pdbx_seq_one_letter_code
_entity_poly.pdbx_strand_id
1 'polypeptide(L)'
;MDFEQPLGSVIQGSLSQGLEVRLHPDISVEDMRVGKFLVVKGVQTHFFCMLTDVLLGTSSERIMINPPLPTDDFLQSVLAGGSTYGTIELAPMLMLVISSEKSPVYFNANNDNGNKKNLNL
;
A
#
# COMPACT_ATOMS: atom_id res chain seq x y z
N MET A 1 15.70 -5.95 -9.21
CA MET A 1 14.63 -4.96 -9.03
C MET A 1 15.09 -4.05 -7.92
N ASP A 2 15.34 -2.77 -8.22
CA ASP A 2 15.58 -1.79 -7.17
C ASP A 2 14.28 -1.61 -6.39
N PHE A 3 14.26 -2.11 -5.14
CA PHE A 3 13.14 -1.93 -4.21
C PHE A 3 13.03 -0.47 -3.68
N GLU A 4 13.84 0.42 -4.25
CA GLU A 4 13.98 1.83 -3.87
C GLU A 4 12.93 2.73 -4.55
N GLN A 5 12.45 2.37 -5.75
CA GLN A 5 11.50 3.22 -6.47
C GLN A 5 10.06 3.01 -5.94
N PRO A 6 9.41 4.04 -5.37
CA PRO A 6 8.03 3.92 -4.92
C PRO A 6 7.10 3.70 -6.12
N LEU A 7 6.21 2.72 -6.00
CA LEU A 7 5.23 2.39 -7.06
C LEU A 7 4.14 3.47 -7.22
N GLY A 8 3.85 4.20 -6.14
CA GLY A 8 2.72 5.12 -6.09
C GLY A 8 2.51 5.72 -4.72
N SER A 9 1.41 6.47 -4.59
CA SER A 9 0.99 7.15 -3.36
C SER A 9 -0.40 6.68 -2.93
N VAL A 10 -0.59 6.39 -1.64
CA VAL A 10 -1.91 6.13 -1.06
C VAL A 10 -2.74 7.41 -1.15
N ILE A 11 -3.91 7.34 -1.77
CA ILE A 11 -4.79 8.51 -1.97
C ILE A 11 -6.03 8.47 -1.07
N GLN A 12 -6.49 7.28 -0.69
CA GLN A 12 -7.62 7.10 0.23
C GLN A 12 -7.67 5.67 0.79
N GLY A 13 -8.62 5.42 1.70
CA GLY A 13 -8.95 4.09 2.19
C GLY A 13 -9.02 4.00 3.70
N SER A 14 -9.10 2.76 4.18
CA SER A 14 -9.10 2.41 5.60
C SER A 14 -8.54 1.00 5.81
N LEU A 15 -8.19 0.65 7.04
CA LEU A 15 -7.70 -0.71 7.34
C LEU A 15 -8.74 -1.80 7.06
N SER A 16 -10.03 -1.50 7.18
CA SER A 16 -11.11 -2.48 7.00
C SER A 16 -11.60 -2.58 5.55
N GLN A 17 -11.62 -1.47 4.82
CA GLN A 17 -12.08 -1.44 3.42
C GLN A 17 -10.94 -1.60 2.41
N GLY A 18 -9.68 -1.51 2.85
CA GLY A 18 -8.53 -1.47 1.97
C GLY A 18 -8.06 -0.05 1.66
N LEU A 19 -6.89 0.03 1.02
CA LEU A 19 -6.21 1.27 0.64
C LEU A 19 -6.21 1.38 -0.88
N GLU A 20 -6.50 2.57 -1.39
CA GLU A 20 -6.34 2.89 -2.81
C GLU A 20 -5.03 3.63 -3.01
N VAL A 21 -4.24 3.16 -3.96
CA VAL A 21 -2.94 3.74 -4.32
C VAL A 21 -2.98 4.18 -5.77
N ARG A 22 -2.63 5.45 -6.01
CA ARG A 22 -2.37 5.95 -7.36
C ARG A 22 -0.94 5.64 -7.75
N LEU A 23 -0.77 4.91 -8.85
CA LEU A 23 0.55 4.61 -9.40
C LEU A 23 1.22 5.90 -9.91
N HIS A 24 2.54 5.94 -9.78
CA HIS A 24 3.33 6.98 -10.43
C HIS A 24 3.29 6.80 -11.97
N PRO A 25 3.42 7.88 -12.75
CA PRO A 25 3.23 7.84 -14.20
C PRO A 25 4.27 7.00 -14.96
N ASP A 26 5.41 6.71 -14.32
CA ASP A 26 6.50 5.87 -14.82
C ASP A 26 6.31 4.38 -14.49
N ILE A 27 5.26 4.01 -13.74
CA ILE A 27 4.94 2.63 -13.36
C ILE A 27 3.84 2.09 -14.26
N SER A 28 4.14 1.03 -15.01
CA SER A 28 3.16 0.36 -15.85
C SER A 28 2.15 -0.43 -15.00
N VAL A 29 0.86 -0.28 -15.32
CA VAL A 29 -0.21 -1.13 -14.77
C VAL A 29 -0.05 -2.60 -15.17
N GLU A 30 0.61 -2.88 -16.30
CA GLU A 30 0.81 -4.25 -16.80
C GLU A 30 1.76 -5.06 -15.91
N ASP A 31 2.60 -4.39 -15.13
CA ASP A 31 3.49 -5.02 -14.16
C ASP A 31 2.76 -5.38 -12.84
N MET A 32 1.53 -4.89 -12.65
CA MET A 32 0.74 -5.12 -11.45
C MET A 32 -0.04 -6.42 -11.56
N ARG A 33 -0.10 -7.19 -10.46
CA ARG A 33 -0.82 -8.47 -10.42
C ARG A 33 -1.45 -8.70 -9.05
N VAL A 34 -2.73 -9.09 -9.05
CA VAL A 34 -3.46 -9.49 -7.85
C VAL A 34 -2.73 -10.62 -7.13
N GLY A 35 -2.73 -10.57 -5.80
CA GLY A 35 -2.01 -11.49 -4.93
C GLY A 35 -0.53 -11.13 -4.72
N LYS A 36 0.02 -10.13 -5.43
CA LYS A 36 1.34 -9.59 -5.09
C LYS A 36 1.28 -8.92 -3.71
N PHE A 37 2.33 -9.13 -2.93
CA PHE A 37 2.50 -8.45 -1.66
C PHE A 37 3.27 -7.15 -1.84
N LEU A 38 2.77 -6.08 -1.25
CA LEU A 38 3.35 -4.75 -1.28
C LEU A 38 3.48 -4.22 0.15
N VAL A 39 4.40 -3.28 0.34
CA VAL A 39 4.59 -2.59 1.62
C VAL A 39 4.20 -1.13 1.46
N VAL A 40 3.20 -0.70 2.23
CA VAL A 40 2.90 0.72 2.40
C VAL A 40 3.77 1.26 3.52
N LYS A 41 4.67 2.18 3.17
CA LYS A 41 5.60 2.80 4.12
C LYS A 41 4.98 4.03 4.78
N GLY A 42 4.66 3.95 6.07
CA GLY A 42 4.35 5.10 6.91
C GLY A 42 5.56 5.56 7.71
N VAL A 43 5.46 6.73 8.36
CA VAL A 43 6.57 7.33 9.13
C VAL A 43 7.01 6.44 10.31
N GLN A 44 6.06 5.83 11.02
CA GLN A 44 6.33 5.01 12.20
C GLN A 44 6.07 3.52 11.95
N THR A 45 5.27 3.22 10.93
CA THR A 45 4.69 1.89 10.75
C THR A 45 4.68 1.51 9.28
N HIS A 46 4.99 0.25 9.01
CA HIS A 46 4.84 -0.34 7.70
C HIS A 46 3.62 -1.26 7.69
N PHE A 47 2.84 -1.20 6.62
CA PHE A 47 1.75 -2.13 6.40
C PHE A 47 2.15 -3.11 5.31
N PHE A 48 2.10 -4.39 5.63
CA PHE A 48 2.18 -5.46 4.65
C PHE A 48 0.79 -5.67 4.09
N CYS A 49 0.64 -5.49 2.78
CA CYS A 49 -0.63 -5.50 2.09
C CYS A 49 -0.60 -6.47 0.91
N MET A 50 -1.76 -7.03 0.58
CA MET A 50 -1.96 -7.78 -0.65
C MET A 50 -2.64 -6.89 -1.68
N LEU A 51 -2.13 -6.87 -2.91
CA LEU A 51 -2.81 -6.26 -4.05
C LEU A 51 -4.06 -7.07 -4.38
N THR A 52 -5.23 -6.45 -4.27
CA THR A 52 -6.53 -7.09 -4.51
C THR A 52 -7.14 -6.74 -5.86
N ASP A 53 -6.84 -5.55 -6.40
CA ASP A 53 -7.34 -5.13 -7.70
C ASP A 53 -6.41 -4.13 -8.40
N VAL A 54 -6.52 -4.04 -9.72
CA VAL A 54 -5.81 -3.07 -10.58
C VAL A 54 -6.84 -2.38 -11.48
N LEU A 55 -6.92 -1.05 -11.37
CA LEU A 55 -7.86 -0.22 -12.10
C LEU A 55 -7.11 0.77 -12.99
N LEU A 56 -7.72 1.13 -14.12
CA LEU A 56 -7.24 2.18 -15.01
C LEU A 56 -8.28 3.30 -15.07
N GLY A 57 -7.86 4.50 -14.69
CA GLY A 57 -8.67 5.71 -14.72
C GLY A 57 -8.20 6.69 -15.79
N THR A 58 -9.04 7.70 -16.06
CA THR A 58 -8.72 8.86 -16.89
C THR A 58 -9.06 10.14 -16.16
N SER A 59 -8.20 11.16 -16.27
CA SER A 59 -8.45 12.50 -15.73
C SER A 59 -9.33 13.36 -16.64
N SER A 60 -9.66 12.87 -17.83
CA SER A 60 -10.46 13.57 -18.85
C SER A 60 -11.75 12.83 -19.14
N GLU A 61 -12.89 13.48 -18.85
CA GLU A 61 -14.23 12.97 -19.20
C GLU A 61 -14.39 12.72 -20.70
N ARG A 62 -13.74 13.54 -21.54
CA ARG A 62 -13.78 13.35 -23.00
C ARG A 62 -13.17 12.01 -23.42
N ILE A 63 -12.11 11.59 -22.75
CA ILE A 63 -11.44 10.31 -23.03
C ILE A 63 -12.30 9.14 -22.54
N MET A 64 -13.03 9.31 -21.43
CA MET A 64 -13.98 8.31 -20.95
C MET A 64 -15.16 8.12 -21.92
N ILE A 65 -15.70 9.22 -22.45
CA ILE A 65 -16.88 9.22 -23.35
C ILE A 65 -16.50 8.84 -24.79
N ASN A 66 -15.30 9.24 -25.24
CA ASN A 66 -14.82 9.00 -26.60
C ASN A 66 -13.36 8.53 -26.56
N PRO A 67 -13.13 7.21 -26.35
CA PRO A 67 -11.78 6.67 -26.33
C PRO A 67 -11.10 6.85 -27.70
N PRO A 68 -9.80 7.16 -27.75
CA PRO A 68 -9.09 7.30 -29.01
C PRO A 68 -9.00 5.97 -29.75
N LEU A 69 -8.92 6.06 -31.09
CA LEU A 69 -8.74 4.89 -31.94
C LEU A 69 -7.36 4.26 -31.69
N PRO A 70 -7.23 2.92 -31.74
CA PRO A 70 -5.95 2.23 -31.54
C PRO A 70 -4.84 2.61 -32.52
N THR A 71 -5.18 3.27 -33.63
CA THR A 71 -4.26 3.70 -34.69
C THR A 71 -3.74 5.12 -34.49
N ASP A 72 -4.16 5.82 -33.44
CA ASP A 72 -3.74 7.19 -33.15
C ASP A 72 -2.58 7.20 -32.14
N ASP A 73 -1.37 6.91 -32.64
CA ASP A 73 -0.13 6.82 -31.86
C ASP A 73 0.15 8.09 -31.04
N PHE A 74 -0.26 9.26 -31.56
CA PHE A 74 -0.06 10.53 -30.88
C PHE A 74 -0.96 10.64 -29.65
N LEU A 75 -2.27 10.34 -29.79
CA LEU A 75 -3.16 10.33 -28.64
C LEU A 75 -2.78 9.23 -27.63
N GLN A 76 -2.33 8.06 -28.07
CA GLN A 76 -1.80 7.03 -27.16
C GLN A 76 -0.60 7.52 -26.35
N SER A 77 0.35 8.23 -26.97
CA SER A 77 1.53 8.76 -26.28
C SER A 77 1.19 9.84 -25.23
N VAL A 78 0.17 10.66 -25.52
CA VAL A 78 -0.32 11.70 -24.58
C VAL A 78 -1.16 11.08 -23.46
N LEU A 79 -1.93 10.02 -23.75
CA LEU A 79 -2.63 9.25 -22.73
C LEU A 79 -1.64 8.60 -21.77
N ALA A 80 -0.60 7.96 -22.30
CA ALA A 80 0.48 7.33 -21.53
C ALA A 80 1.23 8.32 -20.62
N GLY A 81 1.29 9.61 -21.00
CA GLY A 81 2.05 10.63 -20.26
C GLY A 81 1.27 11.48 -19.25
N GLY A 82 -0.07 11.51 -19.27
CA GLY A 82 -0.80 12.41 -18.35
C GLY A 82 -2.32 12.38 -18.30
N SER A 83 -3.00 11.66 -19.20
CA SER A 83 -4.48 11.62 -19.18
C SER A 83 -5.05 10.34 -18.60
N THR A 84 -4.32 9.23 -18.65
CA THR A 84 -4.70 7.99 -17.94
C THR A 84 -3.79 7.75 -16.75
N TYR A 85 -4.32 7.14 -15.70
CA TYR A 85 -3.55 6.77 -14.51
C TYR A 85 -4.00 5.40 -13.99
N GLY A 86 -3.04 4.63 -13.47
CA GLY A 86 -3.35 3.38 -12.78
C GLY A 86 -3.67 3.63 -11.31
N THR A 87 -4.68 2.94 -10.79
CA THR A 87 -4.87 2.77 -9.34
C THR A 87 -4.83 1.29 -8.98
N ILE A 88 -4.38 0.99 -7.78
CA ILE A 88 -4.41 -0.37 -7.24
C ILE A 88 -5.11 -0.35 -5.88
N GLU A 89 -5.85 -1.42 -5.60
CA GLU A 89 -6.44 -1.64 -4.30
C GLU A 89 -5.58 -2.61 -3.50
N LEU A 90 -5.34 -2.26 -2.23
CA LEU A 90 -4.54 -3.04 -1.30
C LEU A 90 -5.35 -3.42 -0.07
N ALA A 91 -5.32 -4.69 0.31
CA ALA A 91 -5.83 -5.17 1.59
C ALA A 91 -4.70 -5.24 2.64
N PRO A 92 -4.73 -4.41 3.71
CA PRO A 92 -3.76 -4.50 4.80
C PRO A 92 -3.90 -5.81 5.56
N MET A 93 -2.77 -6.46 5.84
CA MET A 93 -2.73 -7.76 6.54
C MET A 93 -1.99 -7.69 7.86
N LEU A 94 -0.82 -7.04 7.86
CA LEU A 94 0.03 -6.94 9.04
C LEU A 94 0.54 -5.50 9.17
N MET A 95 0.56 -5.01 10.41
CA MET A 95 1.17 -3.75 10.78
C MET A 95 2.47 -4.01 11.53
N LEU A 96 3.56 -3.40 11.06
CA LEU A 96 4.88 -3.46 11.67
C LEU A 96 5.19 -2.10 12.25
N VAL A 97 5.40 -2.03 13.57
CA VAL A 97 5.89 -0.82 14.24
C VAL A 97 7.40 -0.78 14.09
N ILE A 98 7.92 0.28 13.49
CA ILE A 98 9.36 0.49 13.36
C ILE A 98 9.80 1.18 14.65
N SER A 99 9.93 0.40 15.73
CA SER A 99 10.50 0.92 16.97
C SER A 99 12.01 1.06 16.79
N SER A 100 12.50 2.29 16.89
CA SER A 100 13.87 2.52 17.33
C SER A 100 13.93 2.12 18.80
N GLU A 101 14.27 0.86 19.05
CA GLU A 101 14.62 0.30 20.37
C GLU A 101 13.49 0.29 21.42
N LYS A 102 12.88 -0.89 21.58
CA LYS A 102 12.72 -1.51 22.91
C LYS A 102 12.57 -3.01 22.72
N SER A 103 13.53 -3.75 23.28
CA SER A 103 13.60 -5.21 23.26
C SER A 103 12.24 -5.82 23.63
N PRO A 104 11.83 -6.92 22.98
CA PRO A 104 10.58 -7.59 23.33
C PRO A 104 10.62 -7.96 24.83
N VAL A 105 9.61 -7.54 25.57
CA VAL A 105 9.41 -7.96 26.96
C VAL A 105 8.99 -9.44 26.90
N TYR A 106 9.94 -10.34 27.14
CA TYR A 106 9.62 -11.74 27.35
C TYR A 106 8.87 -11.85 28.68
N PHE A 107 7.59 -12.22 28.62
CA PHE A 107 6.83 -12.63 29.81
C PHE A 107 7.43 -13.93 30.34
N ASN A 108 8.24 -13.84 31.40
CA ASN A 108 8.78 -15.01 32.07
C ASN A 108 7.71 -15.56 33.03
N ALA A 109 6.94 -16.56 32.57
CA ALA A 109 5.85 -17.19 33.30
C ALA A 109 6.33 -18.22 34.34
N ASN A 110 7.43 -17.95 35.04
CA ASN A 110 7.93 -18.83 36.10
C ASN A 110 8.37 -18.00 37.31
N ASN A 111 7.41 -17.71 38.19
CA ASN A 111 7.70 -17.55 39.61
C ASN A 111 6.44 -17.81 40.45
N ASP A 112 5.92 -19.03 40.34
CA ASP A 112 5.25 -19.65 41.49
C ASP A 112 6.35 -20.16 42.41
N ASN A 113 6.59 -19.44 43.51
CA ASN A 113 6.89 -20.03 44.81
C ASN A 113 6.96 -18.95 45.89
N GLY A 114 5.83 -18.78 46.59
CA GLY A 114 5.83 -18.71 48.04
C GLY A 114 6.34 -17.44 48.72
N ASN A 115 5.40 -16.85 49.46
CA ASN A 115 5.57 -16.40 50.86
C ASN A 115 5.69 -14.88 51.10
N LYS A 116 4.55 -14.31 51.54
CA LYS A 116 4.42 -13.41 52.72
C LYS A 116 5.23 -12.10 52.71
N LYS A 117 4.55 -10.97 52.50
CA LYS A 117 4.05 -10.04 53.55
C LYS A 117 3.69 -8.67 52.97
N ASN A 118 2.60 -8.12 53.54
CA ASN A 118 2.14 -6.73 53.54
C ASN A 118 3.24 -5.67 53.39
N LEU A 119 2.97 -4.55 52.70
CA LEU A 119 2.53 -3.29 53.34
C LEU A 119 2.32 -2.15 52.30
N ASN A 120 1.16 -1.48 52.38
CA ASN A 120 0.82 -0.04 52.20
C ASN A 120 1.84 0.84 51.44
N LEU A 121 1.48 1.57 50.37
CA LEU A 121 0.55 2.73 50.30
C LEU A 121 0.18 2.98 48.83
#